data_AF-A0AAD9LT58-F1
#
_entry.id   AF-A0AAD9LT58-F1
#
_cell.length_a   1.000
_cell.length_b   1.000
_cell.length_c   1.000
_cell.angle_alpha   90.00
_cell.angle_beta   90.00
_cell.angle_gamma   90.00
#
_symmetry.space_group_name_H-M   'P 1'
#
loop_
_entity.id
_entity.type
_entity.pdbx_description
1 polymer ?
#
loop_
_entity_poly.entity_id
_entity_poly.type
_entity_poly.pdbx_seq_one_letter_code
_entity_poly.pdbx_strand_id
1 'polypeptide(L)'
;MAYWYLTSGGAMPLYVSIWSLTGIDNYRFYSVVFGIVGGIHGLQMINLLLMSFRARRLTLRSESPGRIQTFVVSRISSSQSAKDDNHPRRPGVFTVIWAKVFSRKGIFGVESEHFSTIFALREVLEASSQTYQAYRASNLLPRPGLNSLMVGLLVTNCWSTAAIQLFLRKSPALERVVTLMCDALLSFGMMVMVPLIIFVPYVQGFNFEYSIPYNYDSLFDPVPLTTMVLENRLIFASSLFDFATKLIPQLSIIVSLMTISELLGRGEIKVVPGAGTGQMETLSVKPKASSAEINPSDVTTRSNPQILSQFGSLRALQKWRHVIAIVSFALWGAIVLILHGLAAQRAANYEVVGCVAITRPWFSNGKEPCSSLVFDCHARSTTSPDNMSFDKLDLEALATLAIVHCPQLEMPSDFQRLTSLVMVHLYNSTIVTWDAASSVSATAHTRLLSVLVGKTQMTQFPVGLQQPLPASLVSVQFSQTNLTKLPEDLYEKWHALGLISFESGILKEIPYQMFLSPVYALSFIGNQIETLPTLAMMPPGTIISELRLKNNPLRELPATLMAPDPFIMSLNIQNTSVTTMPAWVKTNTKVVWAFDTPFCATPMTDPTLMNQVMCFERPPEGDFPMHLFDSLYLYQ
;
A
#
# COMPACT_ATOMS: atom_id res chain seq x y z
N MET A 1 -13.11 4.32 -0.50
CA MET A 1 -12.96 4.44 0.97
C MET A 1 -11.51 4.44 1.41
N ALA A 2 -10.72 3.37 1.17
CA ALA A 2 -9.31 3.30 1.60
C ALA A 2 -8.44 4.49 1.14
N TYR A 3 -8.37 4.77 -0.18
CA TYR A 3 -7.63 5.94 -0.69
C TYR A 3 -8.08 7.27 -0.10
N TRP A 4 -9.37 7.42 0.20
CA TRP A 4 -9.90 8.66 0.80
C TRP A 4 -9.45 8.81 2.26
N TYR A 5 -9.51 7.72 3.02
CA TYR A 5 -9.01 7.67 4.39
C TYR A 5 -7.50 7.96 4.46
N LEU A 6 -6.73 7.43 3.52
CA LEU A 6 -5.30 7.73 3.39
C LEU A 6 -5.00 9.21 3.08
N THR A 7 -5.99 9.96 2.58
CA THR A 7 -5.90 11.42 2.37
C THR A 7 -6.58 12.24 3.47
N SER A 8 -7.19 11.58 4.47
CA SER A 8 -7.80 12.27 5.60
C SER A 8 -6.70 12.79 6.54
N GLY A 9 -6.93 13.95 7.17
CA GLY A 9 -5.93 14.59 8.04
C GLY A 9 -5.53 13.72 9.23
N GLY A 10 -4.39 14.03 9.86
CA GLY A 10 -3.80 13.26 10.95
C GLY A 10 -2.50 12.58 10.53
N ALA A 11 -2.22 11.37 11.05
CA ALA A 11 -0.99 10.63 10.77
C ALA A 11 -1.02 9.83 9.45
N MET A 12 -2.17 9.70 8.78
CA MET A 12 -2.27 8.89 7.55
C MET A 12 -1.41 9.39 6.39
N PRO A 13 -1.33 10.71 6.08
CA PRO A 13 -0.44 11.20 5.03
C PRO A 13 1.03 10.88 5.30
N LEU A 14 1.44 10.82 6.57
CA LEU A 14 2.77 10.39 6.96
C LEU A 14 2.99 8.92 6.59
N TYR A 15 2.07 8.04 6.95
CA TYR A 15 2.18 6.63 6.55
C TYR A 15 2.21 6.45 5.02
N VAL A 16 1.44 7.26 4.27
CA VAL A 16 1.46 7.21 2.80
C VAL A 16 2.80 7.63 2.22
N SER A 17 3.50 8.62 2.80
CA SER A 17 4.80 9.05 2.29
C SER A 17 5.87 7.96 2.42
N ILE A 18 5.69 7.01 3.34
CA ILE A 18 6.60 5.86 3.52
C ILE A 18 6.62 4.97 2.28
N TRP A 19 5.44 4.70 1.70
CA TRP A 19 5.31 3.76 0.58
C TRP A 19 5.04 4.42 -0.78
N SER A 20 4.48 5.64 -0.83
CA SER A 20 4.13 6.30 -2.09
C SER A 20 5.23 7.24 -2.57
N LEU A 21 5.67 7.06 -3.83
CA LEU A 21 6.65 7.95 -4.48
C LEU A 21 6.13 9.38 -4.67
N THR A 22 4.84 9.52 -4.92
CA THR A 22 4.17 10.80 -5.16
C THR A 22 3.29 11.21 -3.97
N GLY A 23 3.55 10.63 -2.79
CA GLY A 23 2.72 10.84 -1.60
C GLY A 23 1.23 10.62 -1.89
N ILE A 24 0.42 11.62 -1.58
CA ILE A 24 -1.05 11.61 -1.71
C ILE A 24 -1.57 12.33 -2.97
N ASP A 25 -0.69 12.85 -3.83
CA ASP A 25 -1.03 13.83 -4.89
C ASP A 25 -2.23 13.40 -5.75
N ASN A 26 -2.29 12.12 -6.12
CA ASN A 26 -3.33 11.57 -6.99
C ASN A 26 -4.36 10.69 -6.27
N TYR A 27 -4.25 10.50 -4.95
CA TYR A 27 -5.05 9.51 -4.22
C TYR A 27 -6.53 9.87 -4.20
N ARG A 28 -6.87 11.16 -4.18
CA ARG A 28 -8.26 11.61 -4.31
C ARG A 28 -8.86 11.19 -5.65
N PHE A 29 -8.13 11.39 -6.75
CA PHE A 29 -8.58 10.96 -8.07
C PHE A 29 -8.73 9.43 -8.15
N TYR A 30 -7.73 8.67 -7.67
CA TYR A 30 -7.80 7.21 -7.63
C TYR A 30 -9.00 6.71 -6.81
N SER A 31 -9.29 7.38 -5.69
CA SER A 31 -10.41 7.04 -4.80
C SER A 31 -11.77 7.16 -5.51
N VAL A 32 -11.95 8.21 -6.32
CA VAL A 32 -13.19 8.46 -7.06
C VAL A 32 -13.37 7.39 -8.14
N VAL A 33 -12.34 7.12 -8.93
CA VAL A 33 -12.43 6.16 -10.04
C VAL A 33 -12.66 4.73 -9.52
N PHE A 34 -11.87 4.26 -8.56
CA PHE A 34 -12.08 2.94 -7.96
C PHE A 34 -13.40 2.87 -7.19
N GLY A 35 -13.87 3.97 -6.60
CA GLY A 35 -15.19 4.05 -5.97
C GLY A 35 -16.33 3.83 -6.98
N ILE A 36 -16.26 4.46 -8.15
CA ILE A 36 -17.22 4.28 -9.24
C ILE A 36 -17.19 2.83 -9.74
N VAL A 37 -16.01 2.29 -10.05
CA VAL A 37 -15.84 0.93 -10.55
C VAL A 37 -16.32 -0.11 -9.54
N GLY A 38 -15.95 0.04 -8.27
CA GLY A 38 -16.44 -0.82 -7.19
C GLY A 38 -17.96 -0.75 -7.01
N GLY A 39 -18.55 0.44 -7.15
CA GLY A 39 -20.00 0.62 -7.15
C GLY A 39 -20.69 -0.12 -8.30
N ILE A 40 -20.10 -0.12 -9.50
CA ILE A 40 -20.61 -0.88 -10.66
C ILE A 40 -20.54 -2.39 -10.36
N HIS A 41 -19.41 -2.91 -9.87
CA HIS A 41 -19.28 -4.31 -9.47
C HIS A 41 -20.33 -4.72 -8.42
N GLY A 42 -20.49 -3.91 -7.37
CA GLY A 42 -21.47 -4.17 -6.32
C GLY A 42 -22.91 -4.20 -6.84
N LEU A 43 -23.28 -3.23 -7.69
CA LEU A 43 -24.61 -3.20 -8.31
C LEU A 43 -24.86 -4.42 -9.20
N GLN A 44 -23.87 -4.83 -10.00
CA GLN A 44 -23.96 -6.02 -10.83
C GLN A 44 -24.14 -7.29 -9.98
N MET A 45 -23.32 -7.46 -8.93
CA MET A 45 -23.41 -8.60 -8.02
C MET A 45 -24.78 -8.67 -7.33
N ILE A 46 -25.27 -7.55 -6.79
CA ILE A 46 -26.60 -7.47 -6.16
C ILE A 46 -27.69 -7.85 -7.16
N ASN A 47 -27.61 -7.34 -8.39
CA ASN A 47 -28.59 -7.67 -9.43
C ASN A 47 -28.57 -9.18 -9.73
N LEU A 48 -27.39 -9.78 -9.91
CA LEU A 48 -27.23 -11.22 -10.14
C LEU A 48 -27.80 -12.06 -8.98
N LEU A 49 -27.52 -11.66 -7.73
CA LEU A 49 -28.05 -12.34 -6.54
C LEU A 49 -29.56 -12.23 -6.43
N LEU A 50 -30.13 -11.03 -6.60
CA LEU A 50 -31.58 -10.81 -6.53
C LEU A 50 -32.33 -11.59 -7.61
N MET A 51 -31.78 -11.64 -8.83
CA MET A 51 -32.37 -12.39 -9.93
C MET A 51 -32.28 -13.90 -9.68
N SER A 52 -31.13 -14.37 -9.20
CA SER A 52 -30.93 -15.78 -8.87
C SER A 52 -31.83 -16.25 -7.72
N PHE A 53 -32.02 -15.40 -6.71
CA PHE A 53 -32.92 -15.66 -5.59
C PHE A 53 -34.39 -15.71 -6.04
N ARG A 54 -34.83 -14.75 -6.87
CA ARG A 54 -36.19 -14.72 -7.43
C ARG A 54 -36.49 -15.93 -8.29
N ALA A 55 -35.51 -16.38 -9.07
CA ALA A 55 -35.65 -17.52 -9.97
C ALA A 55 -35.38 -18.88 -9.30
N ARG A 56 -34.95 -18.90 -8.02
CA ARG A 56 -34.50 -20.09 -7.27
C ARG A 56 -33.44 -20.94 -8.00
N ARG A 57 -32.68 -20.31 -8.90
CA ARG A 57 -31.60 -20.91 -9.69
C ARG A 57 -30.62 -19.81 -10.07
N LEU A 58 -29.33 -20.12 -10.23
CA LEU A 58 -28.35 -19.14 -10.69
C LEU A 58 -28.79 -18.58 -12.04
N THR A 59 -29.16 -17.29 -12.08
CA THR A 59 -29.75 -16.64 -13.24
C THR A 59 -29.00 -15.36 -13.57
N LEU A 60 -28.32 -15.37 -14.71
CA LEU A 60 -27.51 -14.25 -15.22
C LEU A 60 -28.36 -13.22 -16.02
N ARG A 61 -29.68 -13.36 -16.02
CA ARG A 61 -30.62 -12.57 -16.83
C ARG A 61 -31.50 -11.64 -15.99
N SER A 62 -31.68 -10.40 -16.47
CA SER A 62 -32.85 -9.56 -16.14
C SER A 62 -33.92 -9.74 -17.21
N GLU A 63 -35.15 -10.09 -16.83
CA GLU A 63 -36.30 -10.14 -17.76
C GLU A 63 -36.81 -8.73 -18.15
N SER A 64 -36.25 -7.66 -17.58
CA SER A 64 -36.59 -6.28 -17.92
C SER A 64 -35.33 -5.44 -18.16
N PRO A 65 -35.02 -5.02 -19.41
CA PRO A 65 -33.82 -4.23 -19.70
C PRO A 65 -33.78 -2.85 -19.01
N GLY A 66 -34.88 -2.40 -18.40
CA GLY A 66 -35.05 -1.03 -17.95
C GLY A 66 -34.57 -0.70 -16.53
N ARG A 67 -34.39 -1.67 -15.62
CA ARG A 67 -34.29 -1.37 -14.16
C ARG A 67 -32.96 -0.74 -13.72
N ILE A 68 -31.83 -1.12 -14.31
CA ILE A 68 -30.53 -0.47 -14.05
C ILE A 68 -30.55 0.97 -14.60
N GLN A 69 -31.17 1.17 -15.76
CA GLN A 69 -31.44 2.48 -16.34
C GLN A 69 -32.32 3.34 -15.43
N THR A 70 -33.32 2.76 -14.76
CA THR A 70 -34.23 3.53 -13.87
C THR A 70 -33.63 3.84 -12.50
N PHE A 71 -32.86 2.91 -11.90
CA PHE A 71 -32.33 3.08 -10.53
C PHE A 71 -31.18 4.09 -10.45
N VAL A 72 -30.30 4.11 -11.46
CA VAL A 72 -29.20 5.11 -11.54
C VAL A 72 -29.78 6.50 -11.87
N VAL A 73 -30.83 6.56 -12.68
CA VAL A 73 -31.52 7.81 -13.04
C VAL A 73 -32.34 8.37 -11.86
N SER A 74 -32.97 7.53 -11.05
CA SER A 74 -33.85 8.00 -9.96
C SER A 74 -33.10 8.56 -8.74
N ARG A 75 -31.86 8.10 -8.47
CA ARG A 75 -31.07 8.61 -7.33
C ARG A 75 -30.21 9.83 -7.65
N ILE A 76 -29.90 10.09 -8.92
CA ILE A 76 -29.20 11.31 -9.33
C ILE A 76 -30.19 12.47 -9.50
N SER A 77 -31.48 12.19 -9.73
CA SER A 77 -32.52 13.22 -9.84
C SER A 77 -33.19 13.61 -8.50
N SER A 78 -32.86 12.98 -7.37
CA SER A 78 -33.58 13.21 -6.10
C SER A 78 -33.08 14.42 -5.29
N SER A 79 -32.32 15.33 -5.88
CA SER A 79 -31.88 16.57 -5.23
C SER A 79 -32.57 17.83 -5.75
N GLN A 80 -33.68 17.72 -6.47
CA GLN A 80 -34.51 18.89 -6.79
C GLN A 80 -35.99 18.61 -6.55
N SER A 81 -36.56 19.56 -5.81
CA SER A 81 -37.91 19.64 -5.28
C SER A 81 -38.98 19.15 -6.25
N ALA A 82 -39.99 18.48 -5.68
CA ALA A 82 -41.25 18.20 -6.35
C ALA A 82 -41.84 19.49 -6.94
N LYS A 83 -42.04 19.51 -8.25
CA LYS A 83 -43.08 20.26 -8.95
C LYS A 83 -43.32 19.58 -10.30
N ASP A 84 -44.61 19.47 -10.62
CA ASP A 84 -45.16 18.97 -11.88
C ASP A 84 -44.39 19.51 -13.09
N ASP A 85 -44.08 18.63 -14.06
CA ASP A 85 -44.28 18.97 -15.47
C ASP A 85 -44.11 17.78 -16.42
N ASN A 86 -44.99 17.79 -17.42
CA ASN A 86 -45.25 16.74 -18.40
C ASN A 86 -44.32 16.86 -19.62
N HIS A 87 -43.00 16.79 -19.40
CA HIS A 87 -41.99 16.78 -20.48
C HIS A 87 -41.05 15.57 -20.41
N PRO A 88 -40.67 14.99 -21.57
CA PRO A 88 -39.81 13.81 -21.60
C PRO A 88 -38.42 14.16 -21.06
N ARG A 89 -38.06 13.56 -19.92
CA ARG A 89 -36.75 13.71 -19.28
C ARG A 89 -35.64 13.33 -20.26
N ARG A 90 -34.78 14.29 -20.60
CA ARG A 90 -33.56 14.02 -21.39
C ARG A 90 -32.66 13.05 -20.61
N PRO A 91 -32.17 11.96 -21.23
CA PRO A 91 -31.26 11.04 -20.57
C PRO A 91 -29.96 11.76 -20.21
N GLY A 92 -29.48 11.56 -18.98
CA GLY A 92 -28.20 12.12 -18.54
C GLY A 92 -27.04 11.71 -19.44
N VAL A 93 -26.00 12.55 -19.51
CA VAL A 93 -24.81 12.34 -20.37
C VAL A 93 -24.20 10.94 -20.16
N PHE A 94 -24.17 10.46 -18.92
CA PHE A 94 -23.71 9.11 -18.58
C PHE A 94 -24.55 8.01 -19.24
N THR A 95 -25.88 8.16 -19.29
CA THR A 95 -26.79 7.18 -19.91
C THR A 95 -26.59 7.10 -21.43
N VAL A 96 -26.30 8.23 -22.07
CA VAL A 96 -26.01 8.30 -23.50
C VAL A 96 -24.67 7.65 -23.83
N ILE A 97 -23.63 7.94 -23.05
CA ILE A 97 -22.30 7.32 -23.21
C ILE A 97 -22.40 5.80 -22.94
N TRP A 98 -23.08 5.41 -21.87
CA TRP A 98 -23.29 4.01 -21.52
C TRP A 98 -24.01 3.24 -22.62
N ALA A 99 -25.10 3.79 -23.17
CA ALA A 99 -25.82 3.17 -24.27
C ALA A 99 -24.96 3.09 -25.55
N LYS A 100 -24.14 4.08 -25.85
CA LYS A 100 -23.26 4.07 -27.03
C LYS A 100 -22.11 3.06 -26.91
N VAL A 101 -21.61 2.83 -25.70
CA VAL A 101 -20.44 1.98 -25.44
C VAL A 101 -20.85 0.52 -25.17
N PHE A 102 -21.92 0.30 -24.39
CA PHE A 102 -22.31 -1.01 -23.86
C PHE A 102 -23.67 -1.52 -24.34
N SER A 103 -24.37 -0.85 -25.26
CA SER A 103 -25.56 -1.46 -25.89
C SER A 103 -25.15 -2.62 -26.80
N ARG A 104 -26.12 -3.46 -27.18
CA ARG A 104 -25.92 -4.58 -28.11
C ARG A 104 -25.18 -4.22 -29.40
N LYS A 105 -25.43 -3.03 -29.95
CA LYS A 105 -24.76 -2.47 -31.15
C LYS A 105 -23.65 -1.46 -30.81
N GLY A 106 -23.40 -1.24 -29.52
CA GLY A 106 -22.34 -0.36 -29.03
C GLY A 106 -20.96 -0.95 -29.27
N ILE A 107 -19.92 -0.19 -28.95
CA ILE A 107 -18.52 -0.53 -29.25
C ILE A 107 -18.13 -1.90 -28.65
N PHE A 108 -18.54 -2.19 -27.41
CA PHE A 108 -18.33 -3.49 -26.74
C PHE A 108 -19.53 -4.46 -26.87
N GLY A 109 -20.54 -4.09 -27.65
CA GLY A 109 -21.75 -4.88 -27.84
C GLY A 109 -21.49 -6.14 -28.66
N VAL A 110 -22.20 -7.22 -28.32
CA VAL A 110 -22.08 -8.53 -29.00
C VAL A 110 -22.39 -8.47 -30.50
N GLU A 111 -23.11 -7.45 -30.97
CA GLU A 111 -23.52 -7.23 -32.36
C GLU A 111 -22.67 -6.15 -33.07
N SER A 112 -21.55 -5.73 -32.48
CA SER A 112 -20.59 -4.80 -33.10
C SER A 112 -19.86 -5.45 -34.28
N GLU A 113 -19.70 -4.70 -35.38
CA GLU A 113 -18.92 -5.12 -36.55
C GLU A 113 -17.44 -5.38 -36.21
N HIS A 114 -16.93 -4.71 -35.16
CA HIS A 114 -15.55 -4.82 -34.71
C HIS A 114 -15.37 -5.71 -33.46
N PHE A 115 -16.42 -6.44 -33.05
CA PHE A 115 -16.44 -7.20 -31.79
C PHE A 115 -15.21 -8.09 -31.60
N SER A 116 -14.82 -8.86 -32.64
CA SER A 116 -13.68 -9.77 -32.53
C SER A 116 -12.31 -9.09 -32.38
N THR A 117 -12.14 -7.90 -32.97
CA THR A 117 -10.90 -7.12 -32.88
C THR A 117 -10.80 -6.41 -31.53
N ILE A 118 -11.91 -5.82 -31.07
CA ILE A 118 -12.00 -5.14 -29.78
C ILE A 118 -11.80 -6.14 -28.64
N PHE A 119 -12.37 -7.34 -28.76
CA PHE A 119 -12.18 -8.41 -27.80
C PHE A 119 -10.73 -8.87 -27.71
N ALA A 120 -10.06 -9.10 -28.85
CA ALA A 120 -8.65 -9.46 -28.86
C ALA A 120 -7.75 -8.36 -28.27
N LEU A 121 -8.03 -7.08 -28.57
CA LEU A 121 -7.29 -5.96 -28.00
C LEU A 121 -7.47 -5.88 -26.48
N ARG A 122 -8.69 -6.09 -25.99
CA ARG A 122 -9.00 -6.14 -24.55
C ARG A 122 -8.18 -7.22 -23.85
N GLU A 123 -8.19 -8.44 -24.37
CA GLU A 123 -7.45 -9.58 -23.83
C GLU A 123 -5.93 -9.30 -23.77
N VAL A 124 -5.36 -8.68 -24.81
CA VAL A 124 -3.95 -8.28 -24.82
C VAL A 124 -3.67 -7.21 -23.76
N LEU A 125 -4.52 -6.18 -23.64
CA LEU A 125 -4.36 -5.12 -22.65
C LEU A 125 -4.49 -5.65 -21.22
N GLU A 126 -5.42 -6.56 -20.98
CA GLU A 126 -5.62 -7.23 -19.70
C GLU A 126 -4.41 -8.10 -19.33
N ALA A 127 -4.00 -9.00 -20.21
CA ALA A 127 -2.84 -9.86 -19.98
C ALA A 127 -1.55 -9.03 -19.76
N SER A 128 -1.37 -7.93 -20.52
CA SER A 128 -0.23 -7.02 -20.33
C SER A 128 -0.27 -6.33 -18.96
N SER A 129 -1.45 -5.87 -18.56
CA SER A 129 -1.67 -5.21 -17.26
C SER A 129 -1.44 -6.16 -16.10
N GLN A 130 -1.99 -7.38 -16.18
CA GLN A 130 -1.78 -8.43 -15.19
C GLN A 130 -0.32 -8.86 -15.12
N THR A 131 0.35 -8.98 -16.28
CA THR A 131 1.79 -9.29 -16.32
C THR A 131 2.61 -8.22 -15.63
N TYR A 132 2.31 -6.94 -15.85
CA TYR A 132 2.95 -5.85 -15.12
C TYR A 132 2.71 -5.94 -13.61
N GLN A 133 1.48 -6.24 -13.17
CA GLN A 133 1.19 -6.42 -11.73
C GLN A 133 1.91 -7.64 -11.13
N ALA A 134 2.04 -8.75 -11.86
CA ALA A 134 2.82 -9.91 -11.43
C ALA A 134 4.33 -9.60 -11.38
N TYR A 135 4.86 -8.90 -12.37
CA TYR A 135 6.24 -8.41 -12.36
C TYR A 135 6.48 -7.49 -11.16
N ARG A 136 5.57 -6.56 -10.88
CA ARG A 136 5.64 -5.71 -9.69
C ARG A 136 5.61 -6.51 -8.39
N ALA A 137 4.75 -7.53 -8.29
CA ALA A 137 4.73 -8.43 -7.14
C ALA A 137 6.07 -9.15 -6.97
N SER A 138 6.74 -9.52 -8.06
CA SER A 138 8.07 -10.13 -8.02
C SER A 138 9.12 -9.23 -7.32
N ASN A 139 9.00 -7.90 -7.49
CA ASN A 139 9.88 -6.90 -6.89
C ASN A 139 9.47 -6.45 -5.48
N LEU A 140 8.18 -6.57 -5.13
CA LEU A 140 7.60 -5.92 -3.94
C LEU A 140 6.92 -6.87 -2.96
N LEU A 141 6.83 -8.17 -3.26
CA LEU A 141 6.13 -9.12 -2.40
C LEU A 141 7.12 -10.13 -1.81
N PRO A 142 7.60 -9.90 -0.55
CA PRO A 142 8.54 -10.81 0.10
C PRO A 142 7.96 -12.22 0.28
N ARG A 143 6.63 -12.31 0.47
CA ARG A 143 5.90 -13.57 0.70
C ARG A 143 5.90 -14.46 -0.56
N PRO A 144 6.66 -15.58 -0.59
CA PRO A 144 6.79 -16.41 -1.78
C PRO A 144 5.48 -17.04 -2.24
N GLY A 145 4.62 -17.42 -1.29
CA GLY A 145 3.33 -18.05 -1.58
C GLY A 145 2.39 -17.11 -2.33
N LEU A 146 2.28 -15.85 -1.92
CA LEU A 146 1.43 -14.86 -2.58
C LEU A 146 1.98 -14.43 -3.93
N ASN A 147 3.30 -14.28 -4.06
CA ASN A 147 3.95 -14.02 -5.34
C ASN A 147 3.67 -15.16 -6.34
N SER A 148 3.83 -16.41 -5.90
CA SER A 148 3.52 -17.59 -6.71
C SER A 148 2.03 -17.70 -7.05
N LEU A 149 1.13 -17.31 -6.15
CA LEU A 149 -0.31 -17.25 -6.42
C LEU A 149 -0.64 -16.24 -7.52
N MET A 150 -0.05 -15.03 -7.49
CA MET A 150 -0.26 -14.03 -8.56
C MET A 150 0.21 -14.55 -9.92
N VAL A 151 1.40 -15.16 -9.98
CA VAL A 151 1.91 -15.77 -11.21
C VAL A 151 1.03 -16.94 -11.66
N GLY A 152 0.63 -17.81 -10.73
CA GLY A 152 -0.25 -18.94 -11.01
C GLY A 152 -1.59 -18.51 -11.61
N LEU A 153 -2.21 -17.46 -11.09
CA LEU A 153 -3.45 -16.88 -11.63
C LEU A 153 -3.26 -16.37 -13.06
N LEU A 154 -2.17 -15.64 -13.33
CA LEU A 154 -1.84 -15.12 -14.66
C LEU A 154 -1.58 -16.23 -15.68
N VAL A 155 -0.75 -17.21 -15.31
CA VAL A 155 -0.42 -18.37 -16.17
C VAL A 155 -1.67 -19.19 -16.46
N THR A 156 -2.50 -19.43 -15.43
CA THR A 156 -3.78 -20.12 -15.59
C THR A 156 -4.71 -19.34 -16.52
N ASN A 157 -4.74 -18.00 -16.46
CA ASN A 157 -5.55 -17.18 -17.35
C ASN A 157 -5.12 -17.40 -18.81
N CYS A 158 -3.83 -17.25 -19.08
CA CYS A 158 -3.25 -17.45 -20.41
C CYS A 158 -3.54 -18.86 -20.97
N TRP A 159 -3.32 -19.90 -20.17
CA TRP A 159 -3.51 -21.28 -20.61
C TRP A 159 -4.97 -21.70 -20.70
N SER A 160 -5.85 -21.17 -19.85
CA SER A 160 -7.30 -21.41 -19.94
C SER A 160 -7.85 -20.86 -21.26
N THR A 161 -7.44 -19.65 -21.66
CA THR A 161 -7.81 -19.04 -22.95
C THR A 161 -7.36 -19.92 -24.13
N ALA A 162 -6.12 -20.41 -24.11
CA ALA A 162 -5.59 -21.31 -25.14
C ALA A 162 -6.33 -22.66 -25.17
N ALA A 163 -6.55 -23.29 -24.02
CA ALA A 163 -7.21 -24.58 -23.90
C ALA A 163 -8.67 -24.52 -24.36
N ILE A 164 -9.42 -23.50 -23.92
CA ILE A 164 -10.82 -23.32 -24.30
C ILE A 164 -10.96 -23.16 -25.82
N GLN A 165 -10.10 -22.36 -26.44
CA GLN A 165 -10.09 -22.17 -27.90
C GLN A 165 -9.75 -23.46 -28.67
N LEU A 166 -8.96 -24.36 -28.08
CA LEU A 166 -8.66 -25.68 -28.66
C LEU A 166 -9.84 -26.66 -28.52
N PHE A 167 -10.39 -26.81 -27.31
CA PHE A 167 -11.41 -27.82 -27.00
C PHE A 167 -12.83 -27.43 -27.45
N LEU A 168 -13.18 -26.15 -27.37
CA LEU A 168 -14.53 -25.66 -27.68
C LEU A 168 -14.66 -25.05 -29.09
N ARG A 169 -13.65 -25.25 -29.96
CA ARG A 169 -13.62 -24.75 -31.34
C ARG A 169 -14.87 -25.08 -32.18
N LYS A 170 -15.53 -26.20 -31.86
CA LYS A 170 -16.75 -26.66 -32.56
C LYS A 170 -18.01 -25.92 -32.11
N SER A 171 -17.97 -25.23 -30.96
CA SER A 171 -19.10 -24.56 -30.31
C SER A 171 -18.73 -23.11 -29.96
N PRO A 172 -18.72 -22.19 -30.94
CA PRO A 172 -18.19 -20.83 -30.76
C PRO A 172 -18.96 -19.99 -29.74
N ALA A 173 -20.24 -20.29 -29.49
CA ALA A 173 -21.03 -19.62 -28.46
C ALA A 173 -20.62 -20.07 -27.04
N LEU A 174 -20.42 -21.38 -26.85
CA LEU A 174 -19.98 -21.95 -25.58
C LEU A 174 -18.53 -21.56 -25.27
N GLU A 175 -17.65 -21.62 -26.29
CA GLU A 175 -16.26 -21.14 -26.20
C GLU A 175 -16.20 -19.73 -25.61
N ARG A 176 -16.94 -18.78 -26.18
CA ARG A 176 -16.95 -17.38 -25.71
C ARG A 176 -17.44 -17.23 -24.29
N VAL A 177 -18.52 -17.91 -23.92
CA VAL A 177 -19.07 -17.82 -22.55
C VAL A 177 -18.06 -18.36 -21.55
N VAL A 178 -17.47 -19.52 -21.82
CA VAL A 178 -16.52 -20.16 -20.91
C VAL A 178 -15.23 -19.34 -20.80
N THR A 179 -14.67 -18.84 -21.91
CA THR A 179 -13.48 -17.97 -21.88
C THR A 179 -13.71 -16.72 -21.06
N LEU A 180 -14.81 -16.00 -21.31
CA LEU A 180 -15.15 -14.78 -20.57
C LEU A 180 -15.37 -15.04 -19.07
N MET A 181 -15.93 -16.20 -18.70
CA MET A 181 -16.14 -16.57 -17.30
C MET A 181 -14.82 -16.91 -16.61
N CYS A 182 -13.96 -17.71 -17.24
CA CYS A 182 -12.65 -18.04 -16.70
C CYS A 182 -11.78 -16.80 -16.53
N ASP A 183 -11.72 -15.95 -17.56
CA ASP A 183 -11.02 -14.65 -17.53
C ASP A 183 -11.52 -13.79 -16.35
N ALA A 184 -12.84 -13.54 -16.27
CA ALA A 184 -13.41 -12.71 -15.20
C ALA A 184 -13.10 -13.26 -13.78
N LEU A 185 -13.14 -14.58 -13.59
CA LEU A 185 -12.85 -15.22 -12.30
C LEU A 185 -11.38 -15.11 -11.91
N LEU A 186 -10.47 -15.35 -12.85
CA LEU A 186 -9.02 -15.30 -12.61
C LEU A 186 -8.55 -13.86 -12.41
N SER A 187 -9.06 -12.92 -13.20
CA SER A 187 -8.83 -11.49 -13.03
C SER A 187 -9.35 -10.97 -11.69
N PHE A 188 -10.53 -11.43 -11.25
CA PHE A 188 -11.05 -11.10 -9.92
C PHE A 188 -10.18 -11.68 -8.81
N GLY A 189 -9.72 -12.93 -8.95
CA GLY A 189 -8.78 -13.56 -8.03
C GLY A 189 -7.52 -12.72 -7.87
N MET A 190 -6.93 -12.28 -8.98
CA MET A 190 -5.66 -11.54 -8.98
C MET A 190 -5.81 -10.10 -8.48
N MET A 191 -6.88 -9.42 -8.88
CA MET A 191 -7.00 -7.95 -8.72
C MET A 191 -7.87 -7.54 -7.54
N VAL A 192 -8.63 -8.48 -6.96
CA VAL A 192 -9.46 -8.24 -5.77
C VAL A 192 -9.04 -9.17 -4.64
N MET A 193 -9.04 -10.49 -4.85
CA MET A 193 -8.80 -11.43 -3.74
C MET A 193 -7.39 -11.36 -3.19
N VAL A 194 -6.35 -11.35 -4.04
CA VAL A 194 -4.96 -11.24 -3.57
C VAL A 194 -4.72 -9.93 -2.78
N PRO A 195 -5.08 -8.73 -3.30
CA PRO A 195 -4.98 -7.50 -2.53
C PRO A 195 -5.76 -7.53 -1.22
N LEU A 196 -6.93 -8.17 -1.15
CA LEU A 196 -7.69 -8.32 0.09
C LEU A 196 -6.99 -9.23 1.10
N ILE A 197 -6.41 -10.35 0.66
CA ILE A 197 -5.62 -11.26 1.50
C ILE A 197 -4.44 -10.50 2.15
N ILE A 198 -3.84 -9.57 1.41
CA ILE A 198 -2.75 -8.73 1.92
C ILE A 198 -3.29 -7.63 2.86
N PHE A 199 -4.35 -6.93 2.46
CA PHE A 199 -4.84 -5.72 3.15
C PHE A 199 -5.60 -6.00 4.46
N VAL A 200 -6.37 -7.08 4.54
CA VAL A 200 -7.23 -7.38 5.70
C VAL A 200 -6.45 -7.50 7.01
N PRO A 201 -5.31 -8.22 7.08
CA PRO A 201 -4.49 -8.28 8.29
C PRO A 201 -4.05 -6.90 8.80
N TYR A 202 -3.71 -5.96 7.90
CA TYR A 202 -3.31 -4.60 8.30
C TYR A 202 -4.47 -3.82 8.88
N VAL A 203 -5.67 -3.91 8.30
CA VAL A 203 -6.87 -3.27 8.86
C VAL A 203 -7.21 -3.82 10.24
N GLN A 204 -7.08 -5.13 10.45
CA GLN A 204 -7.34 -5.77 11.74
C GLN A 204 -6.30 -5.41 12.80
N GLY A 205 -5.05 -5.20 12.38
CA GLY A 205 -3.93 -4.83 13.26
C GLY A 205 -3.81 -3.32 13.54
N PHE A 206 -4.69 -2.48 12.99
CA PHE A 206 -4.56 -1.03 13.04
C PHE A 206 -5.68 -0.36 13.84
N ASN A 207 -5.30 0.51 14.77
CA ASN A 207 -6.23 1.35 15.52
C ASN A 207 -6.50 2.65 14.75
N PHE A 208 -7.68 2.73 14.14
CA PHE A 208 -8.11 3.88 13.34
C PHE A 208 -8.46 5.12 14.17
N GLU A 209 -8.75 4.97 15.46
CA GLU A 209 -9.06 6.09 16.36
C GLU A 209 -7.78 6.88 16.68
N TYR A 210 -6.70 6.17 16.99
CA TYR A 210 -5.40 6.77 17.33
C TYR A 210 -4.42 6.83 16.16
N SER A 211 -4.78 6.31 14.99
CA SER A 211 -3.91 6.26 13.80
C SER A 211 -2.57 5.56 14.03
N ILE A 212 -2.57 4.47 14.80
CA ILE A 212 -1.38 3.66 15.12
C ILE A 212 -1.71 2.16 15.08
N PRO A 213 -0.74 1.26 14.88
CA PRO A 213 -0.95 -0.18 15.04
C PRO A 213 -1.30 -0.55 16.49
N TYR A 214 -2.12 -1.59 16.69
CA TYR A 214 -2.40 -2.14 18.02
C TYR A 214 -1.12 -2.70 18.69
N ASN A 215 -0.26 -3.34 17.91
CA ASN A 215 1.07 -3.71 18.34
C ASN A 215 2.07 -2.62 17.94
N TYR A 216 2.40 -1.75 18.88
CA TYR A 216 3.30 -0.62 18.63
C TYR A 216 4.71 -1.08 18.20
N ASP A 217 5.19 -2.22 18.71
CA ASP A 217 6.50 -2.80 18.36
C ASP A 217 6.66 -3.06 16.87
N SER A 218 5.56 -3.31 16.15
CA SER A 218 5.59 -3.55 14.70
C SER A 218 6.08 -2.35 13.88
N LEU A 219 6.05 -1.14 14.44
CA LEU A 219 6.62 0.05 13.79
C LEU A 219 8.14 0.11 13.89
N PHE A 220 8.76 -0.63 14.82
CA PHE A 220 10.20 -0.69 15.06
C PHE A 220 10.81 -1.98 14.58
N ASP A 221 10.03 -3.05 14.45
CA ASP A 221 10.54 -4.29 13.88
C ASP A 221 10.80 -4.10 12.36
N PRO A 222 12.05 -4.26 11.89
CA PRO A 222 12.41 -4.01 10.50
C PRO A 222 11.66 -4.93 9.53
N VAL A 223 11.31 -6.17 9.90
CA VAL A 223 10.69 -7.13 8.98
C VAL A 223 9.19 -6.83 8.74
N PRO A 224 8.34 -6.70 9.78
CA PRO A 224 6.96 -6.25 9.63
C PRO A 224 6.85 -4.88 8.96
N LEU A 225 7.68 -3.91 9.34
CA LEU A 225 7.68 -2.59 8.72
C LEU A 225 8.00 -2.67 7.23
N THR A 226 9.11 -3.33 6.86
CA THR A 226 9.52 -3.50 5.46
C THR A 226 8.43 -4.22 4.66
N THR A 227 7.86 -5.31 5.22
CA THR A 227 6.80 -6.08 4.57
C THR A 227 5.57 -5.21 4.34
N MET A 228 5.13 -4.45 5.35
CA MET A 228 4.00 -3.53 5.24
C MET A 228 4.24 -2.48 4.16
N VAL A 229 5.42 -1.85 4.14
CA VAL A 229 5.76 -0.82 3.15
C VAL A 229 5.70 -1.38 1.74
N LEU A 230 6.37 -2.51 1.49
CA LEU A 230 6.40 -3.11 0.15
C LEU A 230 5.03 -3.64 -0.31
N GLU A 231 4.26 -4.26 0.58
CA GLU A 231 2.92 -4.74 0.29
C GLU A 231 1.93 -3.58 0.03
N ASN A 232 2.02 -2.49 0.78
CA ASN A 232 1.25 -1.27 0.52
C ASN A 232 1.64 -0.63 -0.82
N ARG A 233 2.93 -0.64 -1.19
CA ARG A 233 3.36 -0.24 -2.54
C ARG A 233 2.69 -1.07 -3.61
N LEU A 234 2.53 -2.37 -3.40
CA LEU A 234 1.87 -3.25 -4.37
C LEU A 234 0.36 -2.96 -4.49
N ILE A 235 -0.34 -2.84 -3.35
CA ILE A 235 -1.80 -2.63 -3.30
C ILE A 235 -2.20 -1.24 -3.79
N PHE A 236 -1.53 -0.20 -3.31
CA PHE A 236 -1.85 1.18 -3.64
C PHE A 236 -1.13 1.63 -4.90
N ALA A 237 -1.81 2.45 -5.71
CA ALA A 237 -1.24 2.98 -6.93
C ALA A 237 -0.09 3.94 -6.60
N SER A 238 1.12 3.60 -7.06
CA SER A 238 2.30 4.43 -6.85
C SER A 238 2.52 5.47 -7.95
N SER A 239 1.80 5.36 -9.06
CA SER A 239 1.85 6.25 -10.22
C SER A 239 0.58 6.14 -11.07
N LEU A 240 0.39 7.05 -12.03
CA LEU A 240 -0.73 6.98 -12.99
C LEU A 240 -0.67 5.72 -13.87
N PHE A 241 0.53 5.28 -14.27
CA PHE A 241 0.69 4.07 -15.06
C PHE A 241 0.32 2.83 -14.24
N ASP A 242 0.79 2.75 -13.00
CA ASP A 242 0.41 1.66 -12.09
C ASP A 242 -1.10 1.65 -11.81
N PHE A 243 -1.68 2.83 -11.58
CA PHE A 243 -3.12 2.99 -11.46
C PHE A 243 -3.87 2.45 -12.70
N ALA A 244 -3.43 2.79 -13.90
CA ALA A 244 -4.07 2.34 -15.15
C ALA A 244 -4.01 0.81 -15.30
N THR A 245 -2.86 0.19 -15.04
CA THR A 245 -2.71 -1.28 -15.09
C THR A 245 -3.52 -2.01 -14.01
N LYS A 246 -3.83 -1.36 -12.88
CA LYS A 246 -4.80 -1.89 -11.90
C LYS A 246 -6.25 -1.74 -12.35
N LEU A 247 -6.56 -0.66 -13.06
CA LEU A 247 -7.90 -0.33 -13.53
C LEU A 247 -8.34 -1.20 -14.73
N ILE A 248 -7.43 -1.48 -15.67
CA ILE A 248 -7.75 -2.21 -16.91
C ILE A 248 -8.41 -3.59 -16.63
N PRO A 249 -7.85 -4.48 -15.80
CA PRO A 249 -8.50 -5.77 -15.49
C PRO A 249 -9.86 -5.61 -14.81
N GLN A 250 -10.05 -4.59 -13.96
CA GLN A 250 -11.33 -4.34 -13.29
C GLN A 250 -12.42 -3.97 -14.29
N LEU A 251 -12.11 -3.08 -15.24
CA LEU A 251 -13.01 -2.74 -16.34
C LEU A 251 -13.28 -3.96 -17.24
N SER A 252 -12.26 -4.80 -17.45
CA SER A 252 -12.37 -6.06 -18.18
C SER A 252 -13.43 -7.00 -17.58
N ILE A 253 -13.38 -7.23 -16.25
CA ILE A 253 -14.37 -8.05 -15.54
C ILE A 253 -15.79 -7.53 -15.77
N ILE A 254 -15.99 -6.21 -15.70
CA ILE A 254 -17.30 -5.56 -15.96
C ILE A 254 -17.78 -5.88 -17.38
N VAL A 255 -16.91 -5.71 -18.38
CA VAL A 255 -17.23 -6.02 -19.79
C VAL A 255 -17.57 -7.50 -19.95
N SER A 256 -16.74 -8.41 -19.41
CA SER A 256 -16.96 -9.86 -19.48
C SER A 256 -18.33 -10.25 -18.93
N LEU A 257 -18.68 -9.79 -17.73
CA LEU A 257 -19.95 -10.13 -17.08
C LEU A 257 -21.16 -9.62 -17.87
N MET A 258 -21.08 -8.41 -18.44
CA MET A 258 -22.14 -7.89 -19.30
C MET A 258 -22.29 -8.73 -20.57
N THR A 259 -21.18 -9.02 -21.25
CA THR A 259 -21.18 -9.82 -22.47
C THR A 259 -21.72 -11.23 -22.24
N ILE A 260 -21.33 -11.89 -21.14
CA ILE A 260 -21.88 -13.20 -20.75
C ILE A 260 -23.40 -13.13 -20.55
N SER A 261 -23.88 -12.12 -19.83
CA SER A 261 -25.30 -11.92 -19.55
C SER A 261 -26.11 -11.74 -20.84
N GLU A 262 -25.54 -11.06 -21.85
CA GLU A 262 -26.17 -10.92 -23.17
C GLU A 262 -26.13 -12.21 -24.00
N LEU A 263 -25.00 -12.93 -24.00
CA LEU A 263 -24.82 -14.17 -24.77
C LEU A 263 -25.77 -15.28 -24.29
N LEU A 264 -25.93 -15.45 -22.98
CA LEU A 264 -26.84 -16.43 -22.39
C LEU A 264 -28.31 -16.08 -22.60
N GLY A 265 -28.63 -14.80 -22.81
CA GLY A 265 -29.99 -14.34 -23.14
C GLY A 265 -30.51 -14.78 -24.52
N ARG A 266 -29.66 -15.40 -25.37
CA ARG A 266 -30.06 -15.93 -26.69
C ARG A 266 -30.59 -17.37 -26.67
N GLY A 267 -30.56 -18.07 -25.53
CA GLY A 267 -30.79 -19.52 -25.45
C GLY A 267 -32.23 -20.02 -25.24
N GLU A 268 -33.25 -19.17 -25.06
CA GLU A 268 -34.63 -19.64 -24.87
C GLU A 268 -35.32 -19.94 -26.22
N ILE A 269 -35.35 -21.22 -26.58
CA ILE A 269 -36.27 -21.77 -27.58
C ILE A 269 -37.69 -21.64 -27.01
N LYS A 270 -38.50 -20.72 -27.55
CA LYS A 270 -39.95 -20.76 -27.36
C LYS A 270 -40.49 -21.99 -28.08
N VAL A 271 -40.76 -23.07 -27.34
CA VAL A 271 -41.61 -24.16 -27.82
C VAL A 271 -43.03 -23.61 -27.87
N VAL A 272 -43.53 -23.35 -29.08
CA VAL A 272 -44.97 -23.15 -29.31
C VAL A 272 -45.61 -24.53 -29.21
N PRO A 273 -46.61 -24.75 -28.34
CA PRO A 273 -47.35 -26.01 -28.36
C PRO A 273 -48.18 -26.04 -29.66
N GLY A 274 -47.80 -26.90 -30.59
CA GLY A 274 -48.63 -27.21 -31.75
C GLY A 274 -49.80 -28.08 -31.31
N ALA A 275 -51.01 -27.54 -31.36
CA ALA A 275 -52.22 -28.34 -31.36
C ALA A 275 -52.36 -28.96 -32.75
N GLY A 276 -52.19 -30.28 -32.86
CA GLY A 276 -52.40 -30.99 -34.12
C GLY A 276 -51.72 -32.36 -34.14
N THR A 277 -52.54 -33.40 -34.21
CA THR A 277 -52.22 -34.82 -34.21
C THR A 277 -51.39 -35.28 -35.42
N GLY A 278 -50.33 -36.06 -35.14
CA GLY A 278 -49.85 -37.18 -35.95
C GLY A 278 -49.19 -36.89 -37.30
N GLN A 279 -47.87 -36.68 -37.31
CA GLN A 279 -46.89 -37.39 -38.15
C GLN A 279 -45.47 -36.89 -37.84
N MET A 280 -44.50 -37.79 -37.93
CA MET A 280 -43.08 -37.55 -37.70
C MET A 280 -42.48 -36.88 -38.94
N GLU A 281 -42.08 -35.61 -38.87
CA GLU A 281 -41.21 -35.00 -39.89
C GLU A 281 -40.14 -34.07 -39.30
N THR A 282 -39.00 -34.14 -39.97
CA THR A 282 -37.69 -33.52 -39.76
C THR A 282 -37.69 -32.03 -39.43
N LEU A 283 -36.96 -31.68 -38.36
CA LEU A 283 -36.60 -30.31 -37.98
C LEU A 283 -35.62 -29.70 -39.01
N SER A 284 -36.15 -28.99 -39.99
CA SER A 284 -35.40 -28.12 -40.89
C SER A 284 -35.20 -26.76 -40.22
N VAL A 285 -33.97 -26.42 -39.84
CA VAL A 285 -33.63 -25.09 -39.30
C VAL A 285 -33.55 -24.08 -40.46
N LYS A 286 -34.54 -23.21 -40.59
CA LYS A 286 -34.48 -22.06 -41.50
C LYS A 286 -33.96 -20.84 -40.74
N PRO A 287 -32.79 -20.26 -41.09
CA PRO A 287 -32.38 -18.98 -40.55
C PRO A 287 -33.34 -17.90 -41.04
N LYS A 288 -33.72 -16.96 -40.17
CA LYS A 288 -34.49 -15.77 -40.55
C LYS A 288 -33.60 -14.89 -41.43
N ALA A 289 -33.73 -15.05 -42.74
CA ALA A 289 -33.13 -14.16 -43.73
C ALA A 289 -33.72 -12.76 -43.56
N SER A 290 -32.84 -11.76 -43.45
CA SER A 290 -33.20 -10.35 -43.60
C SER A 290 -33.62 -10.13 -45.04
N SER A 291 -34.88 -9.78 -45.24
CA SER A 291 -35.47 -9.36 -46.50
C SER A 291 -34.84 -8.04 -46.96
N ALA A 292 -34.10 -8.09 -48.06
CA ALA A 292 -33.91 -6.97 -48.98
C ALA A 292 -33.97 -7.56 -50.39
N GLU A 293 -35.11 -7.37 -51.06
CA GLU A 293 -35.25 -7.60 -52.49
C GLU A 293 -34.33 -6.62 -53.23
N ILE A 294 -33.44 -7.14 -54.07
CA ILE A 294 -32.74 -6.35 -55.09
C ILE A 294 -33.01 -7.03 -56.43
N ASN A 295 -33.65 -6.29 -57.33
CA ASN A 295 -33.98 -6.69 -58.69
C ASN A 295 -32.72 -7.07 -59.49
N PRO A 296 -32.76 -8.11 -60.34
CA PRO A 296 -31.64 -8.49 -61.20
C PRO A 296 -31.72 -7.73 -62.52
N SER A 297 -30.83 -6.77 -62.76
CA SER A 297 -30.38 -6.37 -64.11
C SER A 297 -29.10 -5.54 -64.02
N ASP A 298 -28.17 -5.86 -64.92
CA ASP A 298 -26.92 -5.18 -65.27
C ASP A 298 -25.77 -5.19 -64.24
N VAL A 299 -24.73 -5.96 -64.56
CA VAL A 299 -23.48 -5.43 -65.17
C VAL A 299 -22.49 -6.60 -65.29
N THR A 300 -22.19 -6.95 -66.54
CA THR A 300 -21.02 -7.74 -66.92
C THR A 300 -19.76 -6.95 -66.59
N THR A 301 -18.94 -7.42 -65.63
CA THR A 301 -17.56 -6.93 -65.48
C THR A 301 -16.59 -8.09 -65.30
N ARG A 302 -15.61 -8.12 -66.21
CA ARG A 302 -14.49 -9.07 -66.28
C ARG A 302 -13.72 -9.09 -64.96
N SER A 303 -13.51 -10.27 -64.40
CA SER A 303 -12.66 -10.50 -63.23
C SER A 303 -11.18 -10.38 -63.61
N ASN A 304 -10.48 -9.43 -62.98
CA ASN A 304 -9.04 -9.23 -63.12
C ASN A 304 -8.30 -10.17 -62.12
N PRO A 305 -7.33 -11.02 -62.54
CA PRO A 305 -6.77 -12.07 -61.67
C PRO A 305 -5.93 -11.56 -60.48
N GLN A 306 -5.48 -10.31 -60.49
CA GLN A 306 -4.61 -9.76 -59.44
C GLN A 306 -5.34 -9.42 -58.13
N ILE A 307 -6.63 -9.07 -58.17
CA ILE A 307 -7.43 -8.74 -56.95
C ILE A 307 -7.77 -10.01 -56.15
N LEU A 308 -7.80 -11.18 -56.78
CA LEU A 308 -8.05 -12.46 -56.11
C LEU A 308 -6.89 -12.90 -55.20
N SER A 309 -5.65 -12.46 -55.50
CA SER A 309 -4.44 -12.82 -54.74
C SER A 309 -4.32 -12.07 -53.40
N GLN A 310 -4.72 -10.78 -53.35
CA GLN A 310 -4.80 -10.00 -52.12
C GLN A 310 -5.95 -10.46 -51.20
N PHE A 311 -7.07 -10.90 -51.76
CA PHE A 311 -8.15 -11.52 -50.98
C PHE A 311 -7.77 -12.92 -50.44
N GLY A 312 -6.86 -13.63 -51.11
CA GLY A 312 -6.31 -14.90 -50.65
C GLY A 312 -5.46 -14.76 -49.38
N SER A 313 -4.58 -13.75 -49.30
CA SER A 313 -3.75 -13.52 -48.11
C SER A 313 -4.56 -13.04 -46.90
N LEU A 314 -5.59 -12.20 -47.11
CA LEU A 314 -6.51 -11.75 -46.06
C LEU A 314 -7.38 -12.89 -45.51
N ARG A 315 -7.87 -13.80 -46.37
CA ARG A 315 -8.62 -15.00 -45.95
C ARG A 315 -7.73 -16.03 -45.26
N ALA A 316 -6.45 -16.13 -45.65
CA ALA A 316 -5.46 -16.95 -44.95
C ALA A 316 -5.19 -16.39 -43.54
N LEU A 317 -4.94 -15.08 -43.39
CA LEU A 317 -4.79 -14.43 -42.07
C LEU A 317 -5.99 -14.69 -41.14
N GLN A 318 -7.21 -14.69 -41.68
CA GLN A 318 -8.43 -14.92 -40.90
C GLN A 318 -8.58 -16.38 -40.43
N LYS A 319 -8.05 -17.36 -41.18
CA LYS A 319 -7.97 -18.77 -40.75
C LYS A 319 -6.90 -18.99 -39.67
N TRP A 320 -5.79 -18.26 -39.73
CA TRP A 320 -4.67 -18.40 -38.80
C TRP A 320 -4.83 -17.59 -37.51
N ARG A 321 -5.74 -16.62 -37.46
CA ARG A 321 -5.97 -15.75 -36.28
C ARG A 321 -6.15 -16.52 -34.97
N HIS A 322 -6.93 -17.60 -34.98
CA HIS A 322 -7.16 -18.42 -33.79
C HIS A 322 -5.90 -19.20 -33.38
N VAL A 323 -5.14 -19.70 -34.36
CA VAL A 323 -3.88 -20.41 -34.09
C VAL A 323 -2.84 -19.46 -33.52
N ILE A 324 -2.73 -18.25 -34.07
CA ILE A 324 -1.82 -17.21 -33.59
C ILE A 324 -2.15 -16.85 -32.14
N ALA A 325 -3.43 -16.65 -31.80
CA ALA A 325 -3.86 -16.35 -30.43
C ALA A 325 -3.54 -17.49 -29.45
N ILE A 326 -3.86 -18.74 -29.79
CA ILE A 326 -3.56 -19.91 -28.94
C ILE A 326 -2.06 -20.00 -28.68
N VAL A 327 -1.24 -19.92 -29.73
CA VAL A 327 0.22 -20.01 -29.62
C VAL A 327 0.76 -18.84 -28.80
N SER A 328 0.28 -17.61 -29.01
CA SER A 328 0.77 -16.44 -28.27
C SER A 328 0.46 -16.54 -26.78
N PHE A 329 -0.75 -16.92 -26.39
CA PHE A 329 -1.12 -17.03 -24.96
C PHE A 329 -0.44 -18.23 -24.28
N ALA A 330 -0.35 -19.38 -24.96
CA ALA A 330 0.37 -20.53 -24.42
C ALA A 330 1.85 -20.22 -24.20
N LEU A 331 2.50 -19.61 -25.20
CA LEU A 331 3.89 -19.18 -25.14
C LEU A 331 4.12 -18.13 -24.06
N TRP A 332 3.24 -17.13 -23.94
CA TRP A 332 3.35 -16.09 -22.92
C TRP A 332 3.27 -16.67 -21.50
N GLY A 333 2.31 -17.56 -21.24
CA GLY A 333 2.21 -18.26 -19.96
C GLY A 333 3.47 -19.08 -19.64
N ALA A 334 4.06 -19.73 -20.63
CA ALA A 334 5.33 -20.45 -20.45
C ALA A 334 6.50 -19.50 -20.15
N ILE A 335 6.61 -18.37 -20.86
CA ILE A 335 7.65 -17.35 -20.62
C ILE A 335 7.55 -16.83 -19.18
N VAL A 336 6.36 -16.43 -18.74
CA VAL A 336 6.13 -15.93 -17.37
C VAL A 336 6.50 -16.98 -16.32
N LEU A 337 6.10 -18.24 -16.53
CA LEU A 337 6.44 -19.32 -15.61
C LEU A 337 7.95 -19.58 -15.53
N ILE A 338 8.65 -19.55 -16.67
CA ILE A 338 10.11 -19.68 -16.73
C ILE A 338 10.78 -18.51 -16.00
N LEU A 339 10.35 -17.27 -16.24
CA LEU A 339 10.90 -16.08 -15.56
C LEU A 339 10.71 -16.18 -14.04
N HIS A 340 9.54 -16.61 -13.57
CA HIS A 340 9.28 -16.84 -12.15
C HIS A 340 10.14 -17.96 -11.56
N GLY A 341 10.27 -19.08 -12.28
CA GLY A 341 11.12 -20.20 -11.88
C GLY A 341 12.60 -19.81 -11.77
N LEU A 342 13.12 -19.07 -12.76
CA LEU A 342 14.49 -18.54 -12.73
C LEU A 342 14.69 -17.56 -11.56
N ALA A 343 13.72 -16.68 -11.29
CA ALA A 343 13.78 -15.76 -10.16
C ALA A 343 13.79 -16.51 -8.80
N ALA A 344 12.95 -17.54 -8.66
CA ALA A 344 12.92 -18.38 -7.47
C ALA A 344 14.22 -19.17 -7.28
N GLN A 345 14.79 -19.70 -8.37
CA GLN A 345 16.07 -20.40 -8.34
C GLN A 345 17.22 -19.47 -7.95
N ARG A 346 17.27 -18.24 -8.49
CA ARG A 346 18.26 -17.24 -8.06
C ARG A 346 18.15 -16.92 -6.58
N ALA A 347 16.93 -16.68 -6.10
CA ALA A 347 16.70 -16.34 -4.71
C ALA A 347 17.06 -17.46 -3.72
N ALA A 348 17.01 -18.72 -4.15
CA ALA A 348 17.48 -19.84 -3.34
C ALA A 348 19.02 -19.90 -3.20
N ASN A 349 19.76 -19.15 -4.03
CA ASN A 349 21.22 -19.13 -4.07
C ASN A 349 21.82 -17.76 -3.69
N TYR A 350 21.04 -16.85 -3.10
CA TYR A 350 21.56 -15.59 -2.59
C TYR A 350 22.51 -15.82 -1.40
N GLU A 351 23.63 -15.10 -1.39
CA GLU A 351 24.72 -15.27 -0.42
C GLU A 351 24.78 -14.14 0.61
N VAL A 352 23.96 -13.10 0.49
CA VAL A 352 23.94 -11.99 1.46
C VAL A 352 23.53 -12.50 2.85
N VAL A 353 24.55 -12.63 3.71
CA VAL A 353 24.40 -13.01 5.12
C VAL A 353 23.59 -11.95 5.87
N GLY A 354 22.63 -12.38 6.68
CA GLY A 354 21.80 -11.48 7.48
C GLY A 354 20.67 -10.79 6.72
N CYS A 355 20.40 -11.19 5.46
CA CYS A 355 19.20 -10.74 4.78
C CYS A 355 17.96 -11.41 5.37
N VAL A 356 17.08 -10.63 5.99
CA VAL A 356 15.88 -11.12 6.67
C VAL A 356 14.58 -10.91 5.88
N ALA A 357 14.64 -10.11 4.79
CA ALA A 357 13.53 -9.96 3.85
C ALA A 357 14.02 -9.95 2.39
N ILE A 358 13.64 -10.98 1.62
CA ILE A 358 14.10 -11.20 0.23
C ILE A 358 12.93 -11.04 -0.75
N THR A 359 13.18 -10.35 -1.87
CA THR A 359 12.26 -10.30 -3.02
C THR A 359 12.80 -11.14 -4.20
N ARG A 360 11.96 -11.37 -5.23
CA ARG A 360 12.24 -12.34 -6.31
C ARG A 360 11.99 -11.70 -7.67
N PRO A 361 12.74 -10.64 -8.03
CA PRO A 361 12.55 -9.94 -9.29
C PRO A 361 12.80 -10.89 -10.48
N TRP A 362 11.96 -10.78 -11.51
CA TRP A 362 12.13 -11.58 -12.74
C TRP A 362 13.43 -11.27 -13.48
N PHE A 363 13.90 -10.02 -13.41
CA PHE A 363 15.15 -9.58 -14.02
C PHE A 363 16.15 -9.23 -12.93
N SER A 364 17.41 -9.62 -13.11
CA SER A 364 18.49 -9.28 -12.18
C SER A 364 19.35 -8.18 -12.79
N ASN A 365 19.75 -7.23 -11.96
CA ASN A 365 20.77 -6.22 -12.26
C ASN A 365 22.19 -6.71 -11.87
N GLY A 366 22.36 -8.00 -11.58
CA GLY A 366 23.62 -8.57 -11.08
C GLY A 366 23.84 -8.37 -9.58
N LYS A 367 22.87 -7.82 -8.85
CA LYS A 367 22.88 -7.63 -7.39
C LYS A 367 21.75 -8.42 -6.71
N GLU A 368 21.88 -8.62 -5.40
CA GLU A 368 20.94 -9.37 -4.58
C GLU A 368 19.90 -8.43 -3.92
N PRO A 369 18.59 -8.61 -4.20
CA PRO A 369 17.52 -7.73 -3.72
C PRO A 369 17.09 -8.08 -2.30
N CYS A 370 17.89 -7.61 -1.35
CA CYS A 370 17.59 -7.68 0.07
C CYS A 370 16.86 -6.42 0.54
N SER A 371 15.63 -6.57 1.03
CA SER A 371 14.84 -5.43 1.51
C SER A 371 15.07 -5.07 2.97
N SER A 372 15.59 -6.01 3.77
CA SER A 372 15.92 -5.79 5.17
C SER A 372 17.18 -6.56 5.52
N LEU A 373 18.23 -5.84 5.93
CA LEU A 373 19.54 -6.40 6.25
C LEU A 373 19.87 -6.20 7.72
N VAL A 374 20.27 -7.29 8.38
CA VAL A 374 20.95 -7.26 9.68
C VAL A 374 22.43 -7.54 9.43
N PHE A 375 23.25 -6.49 9.53
CA PHE A 375 24.70 -6.60 9.53
C PHE A 375 25.19 -6.85 10.95
N ASP A 376 25.41 -8.11 11.28
CA ASP A 376 25.96 -8.55 12.55
C ASP A 376 27.47 -8.76 12.42
N CYS A 377 28.25 -7.89 13.08
CA CYS A 377 29.71 -7.97 13.09
C CYS A 377 30.22 -9.25 13.78
N HIS A 378 29.57 -9.70 14.86
CA HIS A 378 29.93 -10.93 15.56
C HIS A 378 29.73 -12.14 14.65
N ALA A 379 28.56 -12.28 14.02
CA ALA A 379 28.26 -13.38 13.11
C ALA A 379 29.17 -13.40 11.86
N ARG A 380 29.67 -12.22 11.45
CA ARG A 380 30.56 -12.05 10.30
C ARG A 380 32.05 -12.11 10.67
N SER A 381 32.39 -12.24 11.96
CA SER A 381 33.77 -12.17 12.46
C SER A 381 34.50 -10.88 12.01
N THR A 382 33.78 -9.76 11.96
CA THR A 382 34.32 -8.43 11.68
C THR A 382 34.10 -7.50 12.87
N THR A 383 34.76 -6.34 12.89
CA THR A 383 34.56 -5.33 13.94
C THR A 383 33.68 -4.16 13.51
N SER A 384 33.57 -3.95 12.19
CA SER A 384 32.80 -2.89 11.52
C SER A 384 32.40 -3.34 10.11
N PRO A 385 31.34 -2.77 9.51
CA PRO A 385 31.18 -2.76 8.06
C PRO A 385 32.32 -1.96 7.39
N ASP A 386 32.76 -2.44 6.23
CA ASP A 386 33.70 -1.75 5.34
C ASP A 386 32.97 -1.14 4.12
N ASN A 387 33.69 -0.42 3.26
CA ASN A 387 33.09 0.18 2.06
C ASN A 387 32.60 -0.86 1.03
N MET A 388 33.01 -2.12 1.12
CA MET A 388 32.56 -3.18 0.20
C MET A 388 31.42 -4.02 0.77
N SER A 389 31.03 -3.77 2.03
CA SER A 389 30.07 -4.59 2.78
C SER A 389 28.68 -4.63 2.14
N PHE A 390 28.36 -3.63 1.33
CA PHE A 390 27.09 -3.51 0.63
C PHE A 390 27.18 -3.76 -0.88
N ASP A 391 28.35 -4.11 -1.43
CA ASP A 391 28.52 -4.19 -2.88
C ASP A 391 27.74 -5.33 -3.54
N LYS A 392 27.43 -6.42 -2.84
CA LYS A 392 26.59 -7.50 -3.39
C LYS A 392 25.10 -7.11 -3.43
N LEU A 393 24.69 -6.10 -2.67
CA LEU A 393 23.29 -5.74 -2.48
C LEU A 393 22.76 -4.89 -3.64
N ASP A 394 21.49 -5.08 -3.94
CA ASP A 394 20.70 -4.09 -4.67
C ASP A 394 20.29 -3.00 -3.68
N LEU A 395 20.97 -1.85 -3.73
CA LEU A 395 20.76 -0.76 -2.78
C LEU A 395 19.40 -0.07 -2.97
N GLU A 396 18.74 -0.21 -4.12
CA GLU A 396 17.38 0.30 -4.33
C GLU A 396 16.32 -0.57 -3.64
N ALA A 397 16.63 -1.84 -3.40
CA ALA A 397 15.74 -2.77 -2.71
C ALA A 397 15.79 -2.60 -1.18
N LEU A 398 16.91 -2.10 -0.64
CA LEU A 398 17.18 -2.04 0.80
C LEU A 398 16.36 -0.94 1.49
N ALA A 399 15.37 -1.35 2.27
CA ALA A 399 14.49 -0.46 3.03
C ALA A 399 14.91 -0.33 4.49
N THR A 400 15.49 -1.37 5.10
CA THR A 400 15.92 -1.32 6.50
C THR A 400 17.32 -1.89 6.68
N LEU A 401 18.10 -1.22 7.52
CA LEU A 401 19.47 -1.62 7.86
C LEU A 401 19.62 -1.63 9.38
N ALA A 402 20.01 -2.78 9.93
CA ALA A 402 20.47 -2.91 11.29
C ALA A 402 21.97 -3.20 11.30
N ILE A 403 22.75 -2.42 12.04
CA ILE A 403 24.17 -2.68 12.31
C ILE A 403 24.29 -3.04 13.78
N VAL A 404 24.70 -4.27 14.07
CA VAL A 404 24.65 -4.83 15.41
C VAL A 404 25.95 -5.52 15.79
N HIS A 405 26.24 -5.54 17.09
CA HIS A 405 27.36 -6.28 17.66
C HIS A 405 28.74 -5.85 17.12
N CYS A 406 28.88 -4.58 16.72
CA CYS A 406 30.12 -4.05 16.15
C CYS A 406 30.95 -3.36 17.25
N PRO A 407 32.05 -3.97 17.74
CA PRO A 407 32.85 -3.44 18.84
C PRO A 407 33.71 -2.23 18.48
N GLN A 408 33.91 -1.96 17.18
CA GLN A 408 34.65 -0.80 16.68
C GLN A 408 33.97 -0.24 15.43
N LEU A 409 32.71 0.16 15.57
CA LEU A 409 31.92 0.64 14.45
C LEU A 409 32.47 1.97 13.90
N GLU A 410 32.93 1.90 12.66
CA GLU A 410 33.20 3.04 11.78
C GLU A 410 32.11 3.06 10.72
N MET A 411 31.23 4.07 10.75
CA MET A 411 30.14 4.14 9.79
C MET A 411 30.70 4.37 8.37
N PRO A 412 30.48 3.45 7.40
CA PRO A 412 31.10 3.55 6.09
C PRO A 412 30.52 4.71 5.27
N SER A 413 31.34 5.32 4.39
CA SER A 413 30.88 6.37 3.47
C SER A 413 29.80 5.86 2.50
N ASP A 414 29.83 4.55 2.22
CA ASP A 414 28.86 3.85 1.39
C ASP A 414 27.43 3.93 1.94
N PHE A 415 27.26 4.32 3.21
CA PHE A 415 25.96 4.68 3.78
C PHE A 415 25.20 5.68 2.91
N GLN A 416 25.88 6.66 2.29
CA GLN A 416 25.26 7.64 1.39
C GLN A 416 24.61 7.02 0.14
N ARG A 417 25.02 5.81 -0.26
CA ARG A 417 24.43 5.11 -1.43
C ARG A 417 23.10 4.45 -1.10
N LEU A 418 22.73 4.34 0.18
CA LEU A 418 21.55 3.63 0.67
C LEU A 418 20.30 4.52 0.62
N THR A 419 19.95 4.99 -0.57
CA THR A 419 18.93 6.03 -0.78
C THR A 419 17.48 5.60 -0.50
N SER A 420 17.23 4.29 -0.44
CA SER A 420 15.90 3.73 -0.22
C SER A 420 15.60 3.37 1.24
N LEU A 421 16.51 3.67 2.17
CA LEU A 421 16.33 3.41 3.59
C LEU A 421 15.13 4.16 4.16
N VAL A 422 14.34 3.42 4.92
CA VAL A 422 13.18 3.85 5.71
C VAL A 422 13.52 3.85 7.19
N MET A 423 14.38 2.93 7.64
CA MET A 423 14.76 2.81 9.05
C MET A 423 16.19 2.28 9.21
N VAL A 424 16.90 2.85 10.20
CA VAL A 424 18.26 2.44 10.58
C VAL A 424 18.30 2.10 12.07
N HIS A 425 18.81 0.91 12.38
CA HIS A 425 19.05 0.43 13.73
C HIS A 425 20.55 0.31 13.99
N LEU A 426 20.97 0.78 15.16
CA LEU A 426 22.28 0.55 15.73
C LEU A 426 22.07 -0.08 17.09
N TYR A 427 22.65 -1.26 17.31
CA TYR A 427 22.41 -1.99 18.56
C TYR A 427 23.66 -2.67 19.09
N ASN A 428 23.86 -2.59 20.41
CA ASN A 428 24.93 -3.29 21.13
C ASN A 428 26.29 -3.17 20.42
N SER A 429 26.67 -1.92 20.13
CA SER A 429 27.85 -1.59 19.32
C SER A 429 28.64 -0.45 19.98
N THR A 430 29.87 -0.23 19.54
CA THR A 430 30.67 0.93 19.98
C THR A 430 31.02 1.77 18.76
N ILE A 431 30.43 2.96 18.65
CA ILE A 431 30.72 3.92 17.59
C ILE A 431 32.07 4.57 17.87
N VAL A 432 33.05 4.27 17.01
CA VAL A 432 34.35 4.92 16.98
C VAL A 432 34.27 6.16 16.10
N THR A 433 33.71 6.03 14.90
CA THR A 433 33.49 7.14 13.98
C THR A 433 32.10 7.07 13.33
N TRP A 434 31.43 8.21 13.29
CA TRP A 434 30.26 8.45 12.46
C TRP A 434 30.29 9.92 12.07
N ASP A 435 30.93 10.17 10.94
CA ASP A 435 31.35 11.49 10.49
C ASP A 435 30.33 12.13 9.53
N ALA A 436 30.67 13.31 9.01
CA ALA A 436 29.82 14.02 8.05
C ALA A 436 29.73 13.29 6.69
N ALA A 437 30.78 12.56 6.27
CA ALA A 437 30.79 11.81 5.02
C ALA A 437 29.82 10.62 5.06
N SER A 438 29.58 10.06 6.25
CA SER A 438 28.62 8.98 6.53
C SER A 438 27.34 9.49 7.21
N SER A 439 27.02 10.78 7.05
CA SER A 439 25.86 11.42 7.68
C SER A 439 24.50 10.88 7.21
N VAL A 440 23.50 11.02 8.07
CA VAL A 440 22.09 10.95 7.68
C VAL A 440 21.76 12.20 6.86
N SER A 441 22.05 12.12 5.57
CA SER A 441 21.95 13.23 4.62
C SER A 441 20.53 13.49 4.13
N ALA A 442 20.11 14.75 4.16
CA ALA A 442 18.82 15.21 3.63
C ALA A 442 18.60 14.91 2.14
N THR A 443 19.68 14.80 1.34
CA THR A 443 19.59 14.56 -0.10
C THR A 443 19.71 13.08 -0.45
N ALA A 444 20.47 12.30 0.32
CA ALA A 444 20.63 10.87 0.06
C ALA A 444 19.45 10.05 0.63
N HIS A 445 19.05 10.31 1.88
CA HIS A 445 18.12 9.46 2.64
C HIS A 445 16.69 10.01 2.65
N THR A 446 16.18 10.37 1.47
CA THR A 446 14.87 11.06 1.30
C THR A 446 13.63 10.28 1.77
N ARG A 447 13.79 9.01 2.16
CA ARG A 447 12.72 8.14 2.67
C ARG A 447 12.90 7.75 4.13
N LEU A 448 14.02 8.11 4.75
CA LEU A 448 14.35 7.67 6.09
C LEU A 448 13.39 8.32 7.08
N LEU A 449 12.77 7.50 7.93
CA LEU A 449 11.77 7.94 8.91
C LEU A 449 12.31 7.90 10.32
N SER A 450 13.21 6.96 10.62
CA SER A 450 13.65 6.74 11.99
C SER A 450 15.08 6.22 12.06
N VAL A 451 15.80 6.78 13.04
CA VAL A 451 17.13 6.32 13.46
C VAL A 451 17.01 5.89 14.92
N LEU A 452 17.32 4.62 15.20
CA LEU A 452 17.21 4.03 16.52
C LEU A 452 18.57 3.47 16.97
N VAL A 453 19.03 3.94 18.12
CA VAL A 453 20.34 3.59 18.69
C VAL A 453 20.15 3.02 20.08
N GLY A 454 20.40 1.72 20.27
CA GLY A 454 20.21 1.02 21.54
C GLY A 454 21.51 0.40 22.06
N LYS A 455 21.75 0.40 23.38
CA LYS A 455 22.91 -0.25 24.01
C LYS A 455 24.25 0.09 23.34
N THR A 456 24.41 1.34 22.91
CA THR A 456 25.54 1.74 22.08
C THR A 456 26.45 2.69 22.83
N GLN A 457 27.76 2.42 22.76
CA GLN A 457 28.79 3.26 23.35
C GLN A 457 29.35 4.22 22.30
N MET A 458 29.67 5.45 22.71
CA MET A 458 30.26 6.48 21.86
C MET A 458 31.07 7.49 22.67
N THR A 459 32.07 8.11 22.07
CA THR A 459 32.88 9.16 22.73
C THR A 459 32.15 10.49 22.80
N GLN A 460 31.33 10.77 21.80
CA GLN A 460 30.55 11.99 21.66
C GLN A 460 29.31 11.71 20.79
N PHE A 461 28.38 12.66 20.76
CA PHE A 461 27.22 12.56 19.88
C PHE A 461 27.66 12.47 18.39
N PRO A 462 27.11 11.54 17.59
CA PRO A 462 27.55 11.31 16.21
C PRO A 462 27.50 12.55 15.32
N VAL A 463 28.62 12.92 14.68
CA VAL A 463 28.69 14.05 13.75
C VAL A 463 27.80 13.82 12.53
N GLY A 464 27.62 12.55 12.12
CA GLY A 464 26.71 12.17 11.06
C GLY A 464 25.22 12.49 11.31
N LEU A 465 24.84 12.79 12.55
CA LEU A 465 23.49 13.26 12.93
C LEU A 465 23.45 14.76 13.25
N GLN A 466 24.55 15.46 13.08
CA GLN A 466 24.67 16.92 13.27
C GLN A 466 24.64 17.66 11.93
N GLN A 467 24.05 17.06 10.90
CA GLN A 467 23.79 17.66 9.59
C GLN A 467 22.28 17.91 9.44
N PRO A 468 21.85 18.74 8.48
CA PRO A 468 20.44 18.84 8.13
C PRO A 468 19.85 17.47 7.80
N LEU A 469 18.79 17.09 8.52
CA LEU A 469 18.14 15.80 8.39
C LEU A 469 17.19 15.73 7.17
N PRO A 470 16.91 14.54 6.63
CA PRO A 470 15.89 14.37 5.60
C PRO A 470 14.53 14.82 6.09
N ALA A 471 13.79 15.55 5.26
CA ALA A 471 12.45 16.03 5.59
C ALA A 471 11.45 14.88 5.90
N SER A 472 11.75 13.66 5.46
CA SER A 472 10.98 12.46 5.79
C SER A 472 11.19 11.96 7.22
N LEU A 473 12.28 12.34 7.88
CA LEU A 473 12.63 11.80 9.19
C LEU A 473 11.64 12.30 10.24
N VAL A 474 11.11 11.38 11.03
CA VAL A 474 10.09 11.63 12.06
C VAL A 474 10.65 11.42 13.45
N SER A 475 11.60 10.50 13.62
CA SER A 475 12.16 10.23 14.95
C SER A 475 13.66 9.96 14.96
N VAL A 476 14.30 10.45 16.01
CA VAL A 476 15.69 10.13 16.38
C VAL A 476 15.68 9.69 17.83
N GLN A 477 16.10 8.45 18.08
CA GLN A 477 15.93 7.83 19.40
C GLN A 477 17.21 7.11 19.83
N PHE A 478 17.66 7.44 21.03
CA PHE A 478 18.82 6.84 21.69
C PHE A 478 18.36 6.24 23.01
N SER A 479 18.76 5.00 23.29
CA SER A 479 18.44 4.35 24.57
C SER A 479 19.60 3.50 25.08
N GLN A 480 19.84 3.54 26.40
CA GLN A 480 20.97 2.85 27.05
C GLN A 480 22.32 3.18 26.38
N THR A 481 22.65 4.47 26.35
CA THR A 481 23.93 4.97 25.83
C THR A 481 24.75 5.65 26.92
N ASN A 482 26.06 5.82 26.70
CA ASN A 482 26.96 6.55 27.59
C ASN A 482 27.06 8.06 27.29
N LEU A 483 26.08 8.64 26.59
CA LEU A 483 26.08 10.08 26.35
C LEU A 483 25.91 10.85 27.67
N THR A 484 26.90 11.67 28.01
CA THR A 484 26.86 12.55 29.19
C THR A 484 26.40 13.96 28.85
N LYS A 485 26.47 14.37 27.58
CA LYS A 485 26.10 15.70 27.08
C LYS A 485 25.48 15.58 25.69
N LEU A 486 24.55 16.49 25.38
CA LEU A 486 23.92 16.63 24.07
C LEU A 486 24.44 17.90 23.38
N PRO A 487 24.57 17.93 22.04
CA PRO A 487 24.94 19.14 21.31
C PRO A 487 23.88 20.24 21.46
N GLU A 488 24.34 21.48 21.59
CA GLU A 488 23.46 22.64 21.81
C GLU A 488 22.85 23.19 20.52
N ASP A 489 23.34 22.76 19.35
CA ASP A 489 22.97 23.30 18.03
C ASP A 489 22.05 22.38 17.21
N LEU A 490 21.52 21.29 17.81
CA LEU A 490 20.64 20.36 17.12
C LEU A 490 19.37 21.04 16.58
N TYR A 491 18.79 21.96 17.36
CA TYR A 491 17.56 22.67 17.00
C TYR A 491 17.71 23.55 15.74
N GLU A 492 18.94 23.94 15.38
CA GLU A 492 19.21 24.73 14.16
C GLU A 492 19.24 23.86 12.90
N LYS A 493 19.49 22.55 13.08
CA LYS A 493 19.75 21.60 11.99
C LYS A 493 18.62 20.60 11.80
N TRP A 494 17.90 20.27 12.86
CA TRP A 494 16.80 19.31 12.84
C TRP A 494 15.49 20.05 12.54
N HIS A 495 14.75 19.59 11.53
CA HIS A 495 13.41 20.08 11.25
C HIS A 495 12.40 19.56 12.28
N ALA A 496 11.12 19.87 12.08
CA ALA A 496 10.07 19.43 12.98
C ALA A 496 9.97 17.89 13.04
N LEU A 497 10.25 17.30 14.21
CA LEU A 497 10.21 15.85 14.44
C LEU A 497 8.97 15.44 15.25
N GLY A 498 8.52 14.20 15.08
CA GLY A 498 7.50 13.60 15.92
C GLY A 498 8.03 13.22 17.30
N LEU A 499 9.24 12.67 17.38
CA LEU A 499 9.84 12.21 18.63
C LEU A 499 11.36 12.40 18.62
N ILE A 500 11.87 13.04 19.66
CA ILE A 500 13.29 13.06 19.99
C ILE A 500 13.43 12.39 21.36
N SER A 501 14.23 11.31 21.42
CA SER A 501 14.35 10.49 22.62
C SER A 501 15.80 10.19 22.98
N PHE A 502 16.12 10.37 24.26
CA PHE A 502 17.38 10.02 24.90
C PHE A 502 17.08 9.33 26.23
N GLU A 503 16.85 8.02 26.20
CA GLU A 503 16.29 7.26 27.31
C GLU A 503 17.28 6.30 27.97
N SER A 504 17.00 5.95 29.23
CA SER A 504 17.74 4.94 30.01
C SER A 504 19.27 5.12 29.97
N GLY A 505 19.74 6.36 29.87
CA GLY A 505 21.14 6.73 29.72
C GLY A 505 21.75 7.25 31.01
N ILE A 506 22.80 8.06 30.87
CA ILE A 506 23.53 8.65 31.99
C ILE A 506 23.53 10.19 31.97
N LEU A 507 22.59 10.81 31.25
CA LEU A 507 22.47 12.27 31.20
C LEU A 507 22.13 12.82 32.58
N LYS A 508 22.83 13.89 32.98
CA LYS A 508 22.58 14.61 34.23
C LYS A 508 21.88 15.95 34.01
N GLU A 509 22.05 16.51 32.83
CA GLU A 509 21.58 17.84 32.45
C GLU A 509 21.01 17.79 31.04
N ILE A 510 19.98 18.62 30.79
CA ILE A 510 19.41 18.83 29.45
C ILE A 510 19.77 20.26 29.04
N PRO A 511 20.49 20.48 27.92
CA PRO A 511 20.76 21.83 27.45
C PRO A 511 19.45 22.53 27.11
N TYR A 512 19.30 23.80 27.49
CA TYR A 512 18.03 24.52 27.29
C TYR A 512 17.65 24.61 25.80
N GLN A 513 18.64 24.56 24.90
CA GLN A 513 18.46 24.56 23.46
C GLN A 513 17.67 23.35 22.97
N MET A 514 17.62 22.23 23.71
CA MET A 514 16.72 21.13 23.35
C MET A 514 15.26 21.54 23.38
N PHE A 515 14.87 22.48 24.26
CA PHE A 515 13.51 23.01 24.31
C PHE A 515 13.19 23.98 23.15
N LEU A 516 14.20 24.41 22.36
CA LEU A 516 14.00 25.13 21.09
C LEU A 516 13.66 24.19 19.94
N SER A 517 13.86 22.88 20.10
CA SER A 517 13.68 21.92 19.00
C SER A 517 12.19 21.84 18.61
N PRO A 518 11.85 22.00 17.32
CA PRO A 518 10.48 21.81 16.87
C PRO A 518 10.12 20.32 16.96
N VAL A 519 9.33 19.93 17.95
CA VAL A 519 9.05 18.51 18.20
C VAL A 519 7.70 18.31 18.88
N TYR A 520 7.05 17.18 18.58
CA TYR A 520 5.83 16.78 19.28
C TYR A 520 6.13 16.22 20.68
N ALA A 521 7.01 15.21 20.77
CA ALA A 521 7.43 14.60 22.03
C ALA A 521 8.94 14.66 22.27
N LEU A 522 9.33 15.12 23.47
CA LEU A 522 10.69 15.03 24.01
C LEU A 522 10.74 14.02 25.14
N SER A 523 11.62 13.03 25.01
CA SER A 523 11.77 11.98 26.02
C SER A 523 13.19 11.90 26.57
N PHE A 524 13.30 11.98 27.90
CA PHE A 524 14.53 11.82 28.66
C PHE A 524 14.34 10.81 29.81
N ILE A 525 13.46 9.82 29.62
CA ILE A 525 13.10 8.83 30.63
C ILE A 525 14.33 8.07 31.12
N GLY A 526 14.43 7.79 32.42
CA GLY A 526 15.41 6.86 32.97
C GLY A 526 16.87 7.35 32.92
N ASN A 527 17.10 8.66 32.95
CA ASN A 527 18.45 9.24 33.07
C ASN A 527 18.79 9.54 34.55
N GLN A 528 19.84 10.34 34.77
CA GLN A 528 20.35 10.73 36.09
C GLN A 528 20.09 12.22 36.37
N ILE A 529 18.96 12.75 35.92
CA ILE A 529 18.61 14.17 36.04
C ILE A 529 18.03 14.42 37.44
N GLU A 530 18.81 15.08 38.31
CA GLU A 530 18.38 15.42 39.68
C GLU A 530 17.61 16.75 39.75
N THR A 531 17.99 17.72 38.92
CA THR A 531 17.38 19.04 38.82
C THR A 531 17.28 19.46 37.36
N LEU A 532 16.31 20.33 37.04
CA LEU A 532 16.10 20.79 35.66
C LEU A 532 15.93 22.31 35.58
N PRO A 533 16.98 23.09 35.91
CA PRO A 533 16.91 24.55 35.86
C PRO A 533 16.72 25.08 34.44
N THR A 534 17.20 24.35 33.42
CA THR A 534 17.08 24.73 32.01
C THR A 534 15.63 24.75 31.51
N LEU A 535 14.71 24.03 32.16
CA LEU A 535 13.28 24.12 31.85
C LEU A 535 12.71 25.52 32.16
N ALA A 536 13.24 26.22 33.17
CA ALA A 536 12.86 27.61 33.42
C ALA A 536 13.25 28.55 32.27
N MET A 537 14.24 28.16 31.47
CA MET A 537 14.77 28.91 30.33
C MET A 537 14.05 28.55 29.02
N MET A 538 12.92 27.83 29.08
CA MET A 538 12.14 27.49 27.90
C MET A 538 11.75 28.78 27.16
N PRO A 539 11.96 28.87 25.84
CA PRO A 539 11.75 30.12 25.10
C PRO A 539 10.28 30.58 25.17
N PRO A 540 10.01 31.89 25.13
CA PRO A 540 8.65 32.39 25.27
C PRO A 540 7.78 31.96 24.10
N GLY A 541 6.52 31.60 24.38
CA GLY A 541 5.56 31.11 23.40
C GLY A 541 5.79 29.68 22.89
N THR A 542 6.78 28.95 23.43
CA THR A 542 7.04 27.56 23.04
C THR A 542 5.96 26.63 23.59
N ILE A 543 5.44 25.74 22.73
CA ILE A 543 4.49 24.69 23.13
C ILE A 543 5.14 23.32 22.92
N ILE A 544 5.35 22.60 24.01
CA ILE A 544 5.78 21.20 23.97
C ILE A 544 4.53 20.34 24.18
N SER A 545 4.19 19.48 23.22
CA SER A 545 3.01 18.63 23.35
C SER A 545 3.23 17.55 24.41
N GLU A 546 4.44 16.98 24.45
CA GLU A 546 4.79 15.99 25.44
C GLU A 546 6.24 16.09 25.91
N LEU A 547 6.44 16.18 27.22
CA LEU A 547 7.75 16.12 27.86
C LEU A 547 7.79 14.94 28.85
N ARG A 548 8.68 13.98 28.61
CA ARG A 548 8.82 12.77 29.44
C ARG A 548 10.13 12.78 30.23
N LEU A 549 10.00 12.78 31.55
CA LEU A 549 11.07 12.80 32.54
C LEU A 549 10.94 11.66 33.56
N LYS A 550 10.06 10.68 33.30
CA LYS A 550 9.82 9.51 34.16
C LYS A 550 11.13 8.80 34.53
N ASN A 551 11.17 8.17 35.72
CA ASN A 551 12.30 7.37 36.20
C ASN A 551 13.62 8.16 36.32
N ASN A 552 13.57 9.48 36.51
CA ASN A 552 14.74 10.28 36.87
C ASN A 552 14.75 10.56 38.38
N PRO A 553 15.92 10.77 39.01
CA PRO A 553 16.02 11.20 40.40
C PRO A 553 15.65 12.69 40.60
N LEU A 554 14.70 13.21 39.80
CA LEU A 554 14.30 14.61 39.77
C LEU A 554 13.65 14.99 41.12
N ARG A 555 14.23 15.97 41.81
CA ARG A 555 13.79 16.39 43.15
C ARG A 555 12.78 17.52 43.13
N GLU A 556 12.89 18.40 42.14
CA GLU A 556 12.03 19.58 42.03
C GLU A 556 11.86 20.02 40.57
N LEU A 557 10.73 20.64 40.28
CA LEU A 557 10.49 21.40 39.06
C LEU A 557 10.85 22.87 39.30
N PRO A 558 11.26 23.63 38.27
CA PRO A 558 11.58 25.05 38.44
C PRO A 558 10.36 25.83 38.94
N ALA A 559 10.61 26.82 39.80
CA ALA A 559 9.55 27.64 40.41
C ALA A 559 8.74 28.43 39.38
N THR A 560 9.38 28.85 38.28
CA THR A 560 8.79 29.65 37.21
C THR A 560 9.26 29.17 35.84
N LEU A 561 8.47 29.47 34.80
CA LEU A 561 8.86 29.36 33.39
C LEU A 561 9.05 30.77 32.81
N MET A 562 9.86 30.92 31.78
CA MET A 562 10.13 32.21 31.16
C MET A 562 8.89 32.75 30.41
N ALA A 563 8.33 33.85 30.91
CA ALA A 563 7.22 34.53 30.26
C ALA A 563 7.63 35.22 28.95
N PRO A 564 6.69 35.51 28.03
CA PRO A 564 5.28 35.09 28.01
C PRO A 564 5.03 33.67 27.47
N ASP A 565 3.98 33.03 28.01
CA ASP A 565 3.23 31.90 27.43
C ASP A 565 3.97 30.58 27.04
N PRO A 566 4.99 30.11 27.77
CA PRO A 566 5.47 28.74 27.61
C PRO A 566 4.38 27.73 27.99
N PHE A 567 4.18 26.64 27.24
CA PHE A 567 3.13 25.66 27.54
C PHE A 567 3.61 24.22 27.35
N ILE A 568 3.39 23.37 28.35
CA ILE A 568 3.70 21.93 28.30
C ILE A 568 2.39 21.17 28.40
N MET A 569 1.87 20.68 27.28
CA MET A 569 0.54 20.06 27.24
C MET A 569 0.48 18.83 28.14
N SER A 570 1.42 17.89 27.99
CA SER A 570 1.56 16.73 28.86
C SER A 570 2.97 16.64 29.43
N LEU A 571 3.08 16.58 30.75
CA LEU A 571 4.33 16.37 31.48
C LEU A 571 4.30 15.01 32.18
N ASN A 572 5.30 14.17 31.96
CA ASN A 572 5.44 12.91 32.67
C ASN A 572 6.65 12.94 33.62
N ILE A 573 6.39 12.90 34.92
CA ILE A 573 7.39 12.87 36.00
C ILE A 573 7.15 11.68 36.94
N GLN A 574 6.55 10.59 36.44
CA GLN A 574 6.33 9.39 37.24
C GLN A 574 7.64 8.83 37.79
N ASN A 575 7.59 8.22 38.98
CA ASN A 575 8.73 7.59 39.64
C ASN A 575 9.91 8.57 39.81
N THR A 576 9.62 9.80 40.22
CA THR A 576 10.60 10.84 40.55
C THR A 576 10.52 11.20 42.03
N SER A 577 11.44 12.02 42.53
CA SER A 577 11.48 12.48 43.92
C SER A 577 10.78 13.82 44.15
N VAL A 578 9.90 14.25 43.24
CA VAL A 578 9.20 15.53 43.33
C VAL A 578 8.18 15.54 44.48
N THR A 579 8.30 16.52 45.38
CA THR A 579 7.44 16.68 46.56
C THR A 579 6.36 17.74 46.40
N THR A 580 6.57 18.75 45.55
CA THR A 580 5.65 19.88 45.38
C THR A 580 5.49 20.28 43.91
N MET A 581 4.30 20.75 43.54
CA MET A 581 4.03 21.27 42.19
C MET A 581 4.12 22.80 42.15
N PRO A 582 4.89 23.40 41.22
CA PRO A 582 5.00 24.84 41.09
C PRO A 582 3.70 25.45 40.53
N ALA A 583 3.51 26.75 40.77
CA ALA A 583 2.25 27.45 40.42
C ALA A 583 1.91 27.40 38.93
N TRP A 584 2.92 27.38 38.06
CA TRP A 584 2.74 27.32 36.60
C TRP A 584 2.09 26.02 36.13
N VAL A 585 2.11 24.93 36.91
CA VAL A 585 1.38 23.69 36.53
C VAL A 585 -0.09 24.01 36.27
N LYS A 586 -0.68 24.89 37.08
CA LYS A 586 -2.09 25.32 37.01
C LYS A 586 -2.44 26.02 35.69
N THR A 587 -1.49 26.76 35.12
CA THR A 587 -1.74 27.69 34.01
C THR A 587 -1.07 27.27 32.70
N ASN A 588 0.06 26.58 32.79
CA ASN A 588 0.96 26.28 31.68
C ASN A 588 1.03 24.78 31.36
N THR A 589 0.12 23.96 31.93
CA THR A 589 -0.03 22.55 31.57
C THR A 589 -1.48 22.11 31.40
N LYS A 590 -1.73 21.01 30.68
CA LYS A 590 -3.02 20.31 30.71
C LYS A 590 -3.03 19.12 31.65
N VAL A 591 -1.96 18.33 31.64
CA VAL A 591 -1.85 17.13 32.47
C VAL A 591 -0.41 16.90 32.92
N VAL A 592 -0.25 16.48 34.17
CA VAL A 592 1.00 16.03 34.77
C VAL A 592 0.80 14.60 35.27
N TRP A 593 1.52 13.64 34.72
CA TRP A 593 1.56 12.27 35.21
C TRP A 593 2.63 12.16 36.29
N ALA A 594 2.22 11.90 37.54
CA ALA A 594 3.07 11.95 38.72
C ALA A 594 2.93 10.72 39.63
N PHE A 595 2.47 9.59 39.08
CA PHE A 595 2.45 8.30 39.77
C PHE A 595 3.79 8.01 40.47
N ASP A 596 3.72 7.46 41.68
CA ASP A 596 4.87 7.09 42.51
C ASP A 596 5.86 8.26 42.76
N THR A 597 5.32 9.46 42.96
CA THR A 597 6.07 10.62 43.47
C THR A 597 5.70 10.91 44.92
N PRO A 598 6.61 11.47 45.73
CA PRO A 598 6.28 11.94 47.08
C PRO A 598 5.10 12.91 47.13
N PHE A 599 4.90 13.73 46.10
CA PHE A 599 3.72 14.60 45.97
C PHE A 599 2.42 13.80 46.06
N CYS A 600 2.31 12.71 45.30
CA CYS A 600 1.13 11.85 45.24
C CYS A 600 0.93 10.97 46.48
N ALA A 601 1.90 10.91 47.40
CA ALA A 601 1.74 10.23 48.69
C ALA A 601 0.89 11.03 49.69
N THR A 602 0.64 12.32 49.42
CA THR A 602 -0.14 13.20 50.30
C THR A 602 -1.48 13.59 49.66
N PRO A 603 -2.56 13.78 50.44
CA PRO A 603 -3.84 14.24 49.90
C PRO A 603 -3.72 15.63 49.25
N MET A 604 -4.14 15.76 47.99
CA MET A 604 -4.20 17.05 47.31
C MET A 604 -5.34 17.91 47.85
N THR A 605 -5.03 19.14 48.26
CA THR A 605 -6.03 20.11 48.73
C THR A 605 -6.42 21.15 47.67
N ASP A 606 -5.59 21.31 46.64
CA ASP A 606 -5.83 22.29 45.57
C ASP A 606 -6.70 21.69 44.45
N PRO A 607 -7.90 22.24 44.18
CA PRO A 607 -8.83 21.69 43.21
C PRO A 607 -8.36 21.80 41.76
N THR A 608 -7.50 22.77 41.44
CA THR A 608 -6.92 22.90 40.09
C THR A 608 -5.89 21.81 39.87
N LEU A 609 -5.04 21.54 40.87
CA LEU A 609 -4.07 20.44 40.79
C LEU A 609 -4.75 19.07 40.74
N MET A 610 -5.87 18.87 41.46
CA MET A 610 -6.63 17.61 41.39
C MET A 610 -7.09 17.25 39.96
N ASN A 611 -7.36 18.25 39.11
CA ASN A 611 -7.80 18.01 37.72
C ASN A 611 -6.64 17.84 36.73
N GLN A 612 -5.44 18.28 37.09
CA GLN A 612 -4.28 18.30 36.19
C GLN A 612 -3.24 17.25 36.55
N VAL A 613 -3.08 16.92 37.83
CA VAL A 613 -2.06 15.96 38.29
C VAL A 613 -2.69 14.57 38.46
N MET A 614 -2.23 13.63 37.66
CA MET A 614 -2.65 12.24 37.67
C MET A 614 -1.69 11.42 38.53
N CYS A 615 -2.18 10.97 39.69
CA CYS A 615 -1.44 10.14 40.64
C CYS A 615 -1.64 8.62 40.43
N PHE A 616 -2.10 8.22 39.25
CA PHE A 616 -2.19 6.82 38.83
C PHE A 616 -1.28 6.60 37.63
N GLU A 617 -0.89 5.34 37.43
CA GLU A 617 0.05 4.99 36.37
C GLU A 617 -0.52 5.36 35.00
N ARG A 618 0.27 6.14 34.24
CA ARG A 618 -0.03 6.38 32.83
C ARG A 618 0.15 5.07 32.04
N PRO A 619 -0.77 4.72 31.13
CA PRO A 619 -0.54 3.63 30.19
C PRO A 619 0.79 3.81 29.42
N PRO A 620 1.51 2.72 29.11
CA PRO A 620 2.73 2.80 28.32
C PRO A 620 2.44 3.34 26.92
N GLU A 621 3.12 4.42 26.52
CA GLU A 621 2.98 5.03 25.19
C GLU A 621 4.34 5.32 24.57
N GLY A 622 4.75 4.45 23.66
CA GLY A 622 5.85 4.70 22.71
C GLY A 622 7.16 5.18 23.31
N ASP A 623 7.60 4.51 24.37
CA ASP A 623 8.99 4.53 24.85
C ASP A 623 9.88 3.72 23.89
N PHE A 624 11.20 3.87 24.00
CA PHE A 624 12.13 3.08 23.18
C PHE A 624 11.93 1.57 23.46
N PRO A 625 11.66 0.73 22.44
CA PRO A 625 11.31 -0.67 22.64
C PRO A 625 12.56 -1.53 22.84
N MET A 626 13.29 -1.33 23.93
CA MET A 626 14.55 -2.03 24.19
C MET A 626 14.34 -3.55 24.29
N HIS A 627 13.21 -4.00 24.84
CA HIS A 627 12.86 -5.43 24.91
C HIS A 627 12.78 -6.05 23.52
N LEU A 628 12.25 -5.32 22.54
CA LEU A 628 12.19 -5.76 21.15
C LEU A 628 13.61 -5.89 20.58
N PHE A 629 14.46 -4.89 20.77
CA PHE A 629 15.84 -4.93 20.28
C PHE A 629 16.64 -6.09 20.87
N ASP A 630 16.50 -6.33 22.18
CA ASP A 630 17.10 -7.47 22.88
C ASP A 630 16.64 -8.81 22.30
N SER A 631 15.39 -8.89 21.82
CA SER A 631 14.83 -10.10 21.20
C SER A 631 15.23 -10.28 19.73
N LEU A 632 15.31 -9.18 18.97
CA LEU A 632 15.63 -9.17 17.54
C LEU A 632 17.11 -9.46 17.29
N TYR A 633 17.98 -8.94 18.16
CA TYR A 633 19.43 -8.96 18.00
C TYR A 633 20.09 -9.72 19.15
N LEU A 634 19.67 -10.97 19.34
CA LEU A 634 20.29 -11.86 20.31
C LEU A 634 21.78 -12.04 19.98
N TYR A 635 22.63 -11.83 20.97
CA TYR A 635 24.05 -12.17 20.89
C TYR A 635 24.18 -13.69 20.94
N GLN A 636 24.24 -14.35 19.78
CA GLN A 636 24.39 -15.80 19.66
C GLN A 636 25.84 -16.22 19.49
#